data_AF-A0A1M6T3R0-F1
#
_entry.id   AF-A0A1M6T3R0-F1
#
_cell.length_a   1.000
_cell.length_b   1.000
_cell.length_c   1.000
_cell.angle_alpha   90.00
_cell.angle_beta   90.00
_cell.angle_gamma   90.00
#
_symmetry.space_group_name_H-M   'P 1'
#
loop_
_entity.id
_entity.type
_entity.pdbx_description
1 polymer ?
#
loop_
_entity_poly.entity_id
_entity_poly.type
_entity_poly.pdbx_seq_one_letter_code
_entity_poly.pdbx_strand_id
1 'polypeptide(L)'
;MKKNKGYFSLILMVVLCISIFTACQNNTQKSEQTKKDLAQNNEQAKKAVITKKELVKELENDKYIVVDTRSEAAYIGWRTEGEARGGHIKGAVDFPYKWIKELKNNELKTALSGKGIVPEKTIVVYDSNGKESIAMAEILKDLGYENVLIYENGMKEWAADDSLPMERLKNYDKLVSAAWIKDLIGGKNPENYNGNVYKIFEVSWGEPKDYNAGHIPGAIHLDTNEIEEEPLWNRKSDKDLEKMLLKYGVTHDTTVIVYGADSTAAARAASIFMYCGVEDVRLLNGGFNAWKSAGYEVETQTNEPVPVESFGVQVPAHPEYIIDTKEAKEILAKDNEELVSIRSWAEYLGKTSGYSYIKPKGRIKGAVWGHAGSDPYHMEDYRNINGTMRNYKEITKNWKEFGITPDKRVAFFCGTGWRASEAFFDAYLMGWENIAVYDGGWYEWSMDESNPVDSGELK
;
A
#
# COMPACT_ATOMS: atom_id res chain seq x y z
N MET A 1 -48.25 13.20 88.54
CA MET A 1 -48.69 11.84 88.91
C MET A 1 -49.80 11.39 87.96
N LYS A 2 -49.58 10.26 87.25
CA LYS A 2 -50.57 9.32 86.67
C LYS A 2 -51.54 9.88 85.60
N LYS A 3 -51.76 9.24 84.43
CA LYS A 3 -52.25 7.85 84.28
C LYS A 3 -52.15 7.35 82.81
N ASN A 4 -51.94 6.04 82.69
CA ASN A 4 -52.02 5.15 81.51
C ASN A 4 -53.35 5.17 80.74
N LYS A 5 -53.31 4.81 79.45
CA LYS A 5 -53.84 3.54 78.87
C LYS A 5 -53.79 3.53 77.33
N GLY A 6 -53.52 2.36 76.73
CA GLY A 6 -54.09 1.98 75.42
C GLY A 6 -53.15 1.29 74.43
N TYR A 7 -52.90 -0.01 74.58
CA TYR A 7 -52.48 -0.93 73.51
C TYR A 7 -53.72 -1.70 73.04
N PHE A 8 -54.19 -1.47 71.80
CA PHE A 8 -54.96 -2.44 70.98
C PHE A 8 -55.27 -1.80 69.61
N SER A 9 -54.32 -1.85 68.66
CA SER A 9 -54.58 -1.74 67.20
C SER A 9 -53.27 -1.84 66.38
N LEU A 10 -52.50 -2.91 66.54
CA LEU A 10 -51.23 -3.06 65.81
C LEU A 10 -50.95 -4.50 65.34
N ILE A 11 -51.97 -5.22 64.83
CA ILE A 11 -51.73 -6.55 64.23
C ILE A 11 -52.38 -6.72 62.85
N LEU A 12 -53.33 -5.88 62.42
CA LEU A 12 -53.97 -6.04 61.11
C LEU A 12 -53.35 -5.20 59.96
N MET A 13 -52.37 -4.34 60.24
CA MET A 13 -51.79 -3.42 59.24
C MET A 13 -50.37 -3.81 58.77
N VAL A 14 -49.81 -4.92 59.28
CA VAL A 14 -48.44 -5.35 58.94
C VAL A 14 -48.42 -6.44 57.86
N VAL A 15 -49.50 -7.22 57.69
CA VAL A 15 -49.52 -8.34 56.72
C VAL A 15 -49.86 -7.87 55.28
N LEU A 16 -50.57 -6.75 55.12
CA LEU A 16 -50.94 -6.23 53.79
C LEU A 16 -49.84 -5.38 53.13
N CYS A 17 -48.93 -4.78 53.90
CA CYS A 17 -47.84 -3.98 53.34
C CYS A 17 -46.64 -4.82 52.86
N ILE A 18 -46.40 -5.99 53.45
CA ILE A 18 -45.26 -6.85 53.07
C ILE A 18 -45.52 -7.56 51.73
N SER A 19 -46.78 -7.90 51.44
CA SER A 19 -47.20 -8.59 50.20
C SER A 19 -47.22 -7.68 48.97
N ILE A 20 -47.44 -6.36 49.15
CA ILE A 20 -47.40 -5.39 48.04
C ILE A 20 -45.95 -4.99 47.70
N PHE A 21 -45.07 -4.88 48.70
CA PHE A 21 -43.65 -4.57 48.47
C PHE A 21 -42.88 -5.71 47.79
N THR A 22 -43.15 -6.97 48.15
CA THR A 22 -42.53 -8.13 47.48
C THR A 22 -43.04 -8.33 46.06
N ALA A 23 -44.32 -8.06 45.78
CA ALA A 23 -44.88 -8.13 44.43
C ALA A 23 -44.32 -7.01 43.50
N CYS A 24 -44.16 -5.79 44.01
CA CYS A 24 -43.57 -4.69 43.25
C CYS A 24 -42.07 -4.87 43.02
N GLN A 25 -41.30 -5.34 44.00
CA GLN A 25 -39.87 -5.64 43.81
C GLN A 25 -39.66 -6.79 42.83
N ASN A 26 -40.48 -7.85 42.89
CA ASN A 26 -40.41 -8.96 41.95
C ASN A 26 -40.76 -8.53 40.52
N ASN A 27 -41.78 -7.68 40.31
CA ASN A 27 -42.12 -7.19 38.97
C ASN A 27 -41.09 -6.20 38.41
N THR A 28 -40.48 -5.37 39.25
CA THR A 28 -39.45 -4.41 38.81
C THR A 28 -38.18 -5.16 38.43
N GLN A 29 -37.73 -6.12 39.25
CA GLN A 29 -36.59 -6.99 38.94
C GLN A 29 -36.87 -7.90 37.73
N LYS A 30 -38.07 -8.46 37.57
CA LYS A 30 -38.44 -9.19 36.33
C LYS A 30 -38.41 -8.27 35.12
N SER A 31 -38.86 -7.02 35.22
CA SER A 31 -38.87 -6.08 34.10
C SER A 31 -37.48 -5.58 33.70
N GLU A 32 -36.57 -5.41 34.66
CA GLU A 32 -35.17 -5.05 34.42
C GLU A 32 -34.35 -6.24 33.93
N GLN A 33 -34.59 -7.43 34.47
CA GLN A 33 -34.02 -8.68 33.95
C GLN A 33 -34.52 -8.94 32.53
N THR A 34 -35.82 -8.75 32.25
CA THR A 34 -36.37 -8.93 30.89
C THR A 34 -35.85 -7.86 29.92
N LYS A 35 -35.59 -6.63 30.37
CA LYS A 35 -34.94 -5.59 29.55
C LYS A 35 -33.45 -5.86 29.33
N LYS A 36 -32.72 -6.41 30.32
CA LYS A 36 -31.33 -6.86 30.16
C LYS A 36 -31.22 -8.12 29.32
N ASP A 37 -32.15 -9.05 29.46
CA ASP A 37 -32.23 -10.27 28.66
C ASP A 37 -32.69 -9.92 27.23
N LEU A 38 -33.56 -8.93 27.01
CA LEU A 38 -33.90 -8.41 25.69
C LEU A 38 -32.78 -7.55 25.09
N ALA A 39 -32.00 -6.83 25.89
CA ALA A 39 -30.83 -6.07 25.44
C ALA A 39 -29.63 -6.98 25.15
N GLN A 40 -29.40 -8.03 25.94
CA GLN A 40 -28.42 -9.09 25.66
C GLN A 40 -28.89 -9.97 24.50
N ASN A 41 -30.17 -10.37 24.42
CA ASN A 41 -30.69 -11.12 23.26
C ASN A 41 -30.76 -10.27 21.98
N ASN A 42 -30.76 -8.93 22.06
CA ASN A 42 -30.62 -8.03 20.90
C ASN A 42 -29.17 -7.62 20.59
N GLU A 43 -28.25 -7.55 21.56
CA GLU A 43 -26.79 -7.50 21.30
C GLU A 43 -26.29 -8.80 20.66
N GLN A 44 -27.02 -9.88 20.94
CA GLN A 44 -26.86 -11.22 20.37
C GLN A 44 -27.89 -11.48 19.25
N ALA A 45 -28.35 -10.44 18.56
CA ALA A 45 -28.89 -10.57 17.20
C ALA A 45 -27.76 -11.07 16.29
N LYS A 46 -27.51 -12.39 16.35
CA LYS A 46 -26.39 -13.15 15.77
C LYS A 46 -25.53 -12.32 14.83
N LYS A 47 -24.45 -11.73 15.36
CA LYS A 47 -23.28 -11.46 14.51
C LYS A 47 -22.99 -12.78 13.80
N ALA A 48 -23.02 -12.76 12.47
CA ALA A 48 -22.72 -13.95 11.70
C ALA A 48 -21.19 -14.12 11.81
N VAL A 49 -20.75 -14.85 12.83
CA VAL A 49 -19.33 -15.06 13.13
C VAL A 49 -18.90 -16.33 12.40
N ILE A 50 -17.70 -16.31 11.84
CA ILE A 50 -17.04 -17.51 11.34
C ILE A 50 -15.91 -17.88 12.29
N THR A 51 -15.86 -19.14 12.72
CA THR A 51 -14.76 -19.62 13.56
C THR A 51 -13.50 -19.82 12.75
N LYS A 52 -12.33 -19.79 13.40
CA LYS A 52 -11.05 -20.13 12.78
C LYS A 52 -11.08 -21.44 11.98
N LYS A 53 -11.70 -22.48 12.55
CA LYS A 53 -11.83 -23.80 11.93
C LYS A 53 -12.72 -23.81 10.69
N GLU A 54 -13.78 -23.02 10.69
CA GLU A 54 -14.66 -22.86 9.52
C GLU A 54 -13.95 -22.04 8.44
N LEU A 55 -13.33 -20.92 8.80
CA LEU A 55 -12.61 -20.07 7.85
C LEU A 55 -11.52 -20.87 7.11
N VAL A 56 -10.74 -21.70 7.82
CA VAL A 56 -9.74 -22.59 7.20
C VAL A 56 -10.34 -23.50 6.11
N LYS A 57 -11.58 -23.99 6.29
CA LYS A 57 -12.25 -24.86 5.30
C LYS A 57 -12.70 -24.09 4.06
N GLU A 58 -13.01 -22.81 4.21
CA GLU A 58 -13.58 -21.98 3.15
C GLU A 58 -12.54 -21.14 2.40
N LEU A 59 -11.25 -21.17 2.77
CA LEU A 59 -10.20 -20.36 2.14
C LEU A 59 -10.08 -20.57 0.62
N GLU A 60 -10.32 -21.80 0.15
CA GLU A 60 -10.23 -22.18 -1.26
C GLU A 60 -11.61 -22.25 -1.94
N ASN A 61 -12.67 -21.79 -1.25
CA ASN A 61 -14.03 -21.78 -1.77
C ASN A 61 -14.30 -20.48 -2.52
N ASP A 62 -14.58 -20.57 -3.82
CA ASP A 62 -14.81 -19.43 -4.72
C ASP A 62 -16.03 -18.57 -4.37
N LYS A 63 -16.99 -19.16 -3.63
CA LYS A 63 -18.16 -18.47 -3.08
C LYS A 63 -17.80 -17.54 -1.92
N TYR A 64 -16.63 -17.69 -1.33
CA TYR A 64 -16.15 -16.84 -0.25
C TYR A 64 -15.18 -15.79 -0.78
N ILE A 65 -15.11 -14.67 -0.07
CA ILE A 65 -14.03 -13.70 -0.21
C ILE A 65 -13.61 -13.24 1.18
N VAL A 66 -12.33 -13.38 1.48
CA VAL A 66 -11.74 -12.92 2.73
C VAL A 66 -11.20 -11.52 2.52
N VAL A 67 -11.55 -10.59 3.40
CA VAL A 67 -11.23 -9.17 3.30
C VAL A 67 -10.46 -8.72 4.54
N ASP A 68 -9.20 -8.33 4.34
CA ASP A 68 -8.37 -7.70 5.34
C ASP A 68 -8.73 -6.22 5.44
N THR A 69 -9.25 -5.80 6.58
CA THR A 69 -9.69 -4.42 6.79
C THR A 69 -8.63 -3.54 7.45
N ARG A 70 -7.43 -4.08 7.72
CA ARG A 70 -6.32 -3.34 8.33
C ARG A 70 -5.68 -2.40 7.31
N SER A 71 -4.65 -1.68 7.75
CA SER A 71 -3.85 -0.83 6.85
C SER A 71 -3.14 -1.64 5.75
N GLU A 72 -2.83 -0.97 4.65
CA GLU A 72 -2.05 -1.49 3.53
C GLU A 72 -0.68 -1.97 4.00
N ALA A 73 -0.06 -1.26 4.95
CA ALA A 73 1.20 -1.69 5.57
C ALA A 73 1.05 -3.06 6.26
N ALA A 74 -0.04 -3.27 7.01
CA ALA A 74 -0.30 -4.54 7.68
C ALA A 74 -0.55 -5.68 6.69
N TYR A 75 -1.29 -5.39 5.61
CA TYR A 75 -1.57 -6.33 4.53
C TYR A 75 -0.28 -6.79 3.84
N ILE A 76 0.61 -5.87 3.45
CA ILE A 76 1.82 -6.24 2.70
C ILE A 76 2.85 -7.00 3.54
N GLY A 77 2.86 -6.85 4.87
CA GLY A 77 3.77 -7.63 5.71
C GLY A 77 4.15 -7.04 7.06
N TRP A 78 3.86 -5.77 7.33
CA TRP A 78 4.27 -5.11 8.57
C TRP A 78 3.44 -5.57 9.77
N ARG A 79 4.07 -5.71 10.95
CA ARG A 79 3.37 -6.04 12.21
C ARG A 79 2.94 -4.76 12.91
N THR A 80 1.86 -4.15 12.43
CA THR A 80 1.42 -2.83 12.88
C THR A 80 0.76 -2.84 14.25
N GLU A 81 0.24 -3.98 14.71
CA GLU A 81 -0.53 -4.10 15.96
C GLU A 81 0.06 -5.15 16.91
N GLY A 82 1.31 -5.59 16.68
CA GLY A 82 2.00 -6.58 17.50
C GLY A 82 1.61 -8.02 17.20
N GLU A 83 1.20 -8.32 15.97
CA GLU A 83 0.99 -9.68 15.50
C GLU A 83 2.29 -10.52 15.56
N ALA A 84 2.21 -11.83 15.84
CA ALA A 84 3.40 -12.69 15.89
C ALA A 84 4.07 -12.84 14.50
N ARG A 85 3.25 -12.90 13.45
CA ARG A 85 3.65 -12.96 12.04
C ARG A 85 2.94 -11.83 11.27
N GLY A 86 3.67 -11.15 10.38
CA GLY A 86 3.11 -10.12 9.51
C GLY A 86 2.55 -10.66 8.19
N GLY A 87 1.76 -9.85 7.48
CA GLY A 87 1.04 -10.23 6.27
C GLY A 87 -0.44 -10.47 6.51
N HIS A 88 -1.13 -11.13 5.58
CA HIS A 88 -2.56 -11.38 5.57
C HIS A 88 -2.90 -12.87 5.49
N ILE A 89 -4.15 -13.22 5.74
CA ILE A 89 -4.68 -14.58 5.52
C ILE A 89 -4.52 -14.93 4.03
N LYS A 90 -4.04 -16.13 3.73
CA LYS A 90 -3.86 -16.59 2.33
C LYS A 90 -5.14 -16.39 1.53
N GLY A 91 -5.02 -15.80 0.33
CA GLY A 91 -6.13 -15.53 -0.58
C GLY A 91 -6.96 -14.28 -0.26
N ALA A 92 -6.72 -13.60 0.87
CA ALA A 92 -7.45 -12.38 1.22
C ALA A 92 -7.14 -11.21 0.27
N VAL A 93 -8.14 -10.37 0.04
CA VAL A 93 -8.00 -9.03 -0.57
C VAL A 93 -7.89 -7.96 0.51
N ASP A 94 -7.31 -6.81 0.17
CA ASP A 94 -7.21 -5.64 1.06
C ASP A 94 -8.40 -4.71 0.83
N PHE A 95 -9.09 -4.30 1.90
CA PHE A 95 -10.00 -3.16 1.85
C PHE A 95 -9.94 -2.43 3.19
N PRO A 96 -8.92 -1.56 3.39
CA PRO A 96 -8.74 -0.85 4.65
C PRO A 96 -10.01 -0.14 5.10
N TYR A 97 -10.41 -0.33 6.36
CA TYR A 97 -11.60 0.28 6.93
C TYR A 97 -11.60 1.82 6.79
N LYS A 98 -10.41 2.43 6.84
CA LYS A 98 -10.24 3.88 6.69
C LYS A 98 -10.75 4.43 5.36
N TRP A 99 -10.65 3.67 4.27
CA TRP A 99 -11.09 4.11 2.94
C TRP A 99 -12.59 4.42 2.87
N ILE A 100 -13.39 3.78 3.73
CA ILE A 100 -14.84 4.03 3.76
C ILE A 100 -15.15 5.48 4.10
N LYS A 101 -14.33 6.12 4.93
CA LYS A 101 -14.53 7.53 5.31
C LYS A 101 -14.13 8.50 4.19
N GLU A 102 -13.37 8.02 3.22
CA GLU A 102 -12.81 8.83 2.12
C GLU A 102 -13.68 8.74 0.85
N LEU A 103 -14.52 7.70 0.73
CA LEU A 103 -15.32 7.43 -0.45
C LEU A 103 -16.81 7.73 -0.25
N LYS A 104 -17.47 8.28 -1.28
CA LYS A 104 -18.94 8.36 -1.32
C LYS A 104 -19.53 6.98 -1.63
N ASN A 105 -20.80 6.73 -1.26
CA ASN A 105 -21.44 5.41 -1.42
C ASN A 105 -21.32 4.78 -2.84
N ASN A 106 -21.45 5.58 -3.91
CA ASN A 106 -21.32 5.05 -5.28
C ASN A 106 -19.87 4.68 -5.64
N GLU A 107 -18.90 5.48 -5.17
CA GLU A 107 -17.48 5.23 -5.35
C GLU A 107 -17.07 4.00 -4.52
N LEU A 108 -17.61 3.86 -3.30
CA LEU A 108 -17.42 2.73 -2.41
C LEU A 108 -17.89 1.41 -3.04
N LYS A 109 -19.09 1.36 -3.62
CA LYS A 109 -19.59 0.16 -4.32
C LYS A 109 -18.70 -0.23 -5.51
N THR A 110 -18.21 0.77 -6.25
CA THR A 110 -17.30 0.55 -7.38
C THR A 110 -15.96 0.01 -6.90
N ALA A 111 -15.39 0.59 -5.84
CA ALA A 111 -14.13 0.15 -5.24
C ALA A 111 -14.22 -1.28 -4.69
N LEU A 112 -15.29 -1.60 -3.96
CA LEU A 112 -15.57 -2.96 -3.46
C LEU A 112 -15.64 -3.97 -4.61
N SER A 113 -16.44 -3.67 -5.63
CA SER A 113 -16.61 -4.55 -6.80
C SER A 113 -15.30 -4.73 -7.58
N GLY A 114 -14.49 -3.68 -7.70
CA GLY A 114 -13.17 -3.73 -8.34
C GLY A 114 -12.20 -4.70 -7.66
N LYS A 115 -12.39 -4.95 -6.36
CA LYS A 115 -11.65 -5.97 -5.58
C LYS A 115 -12.34 -7.33 -5.52
N GLY A 116 -13.42 -7.53 -6.27
CA GLY A 116 -14.21 -8.76 -6.27
C GLY A 116 -15.07 -8.95 -5.02
N ILE A 117 -15.23 -7.90 -4.20
CA ILE A 117 -16.16 -7.88 -3.06
C ILE A 117 -17.53 -7.54 -3.63
N VAL A 118 -18.31 -8.58 -3.93
CA VAL A 118 -19.61 -8.48 -4.61
C VAL A 118 -20.73 -9.15 -3.80
N PRO A 119 -22.00 -8.69 -3.89
CA PRO A 119 -23.11 -9.18 -3.07
C PRO A 119 -23.41 -10.69 -3.20
N GLU A 120 -23.01 -11.31 -4.31
CA GLU A 120 -23.21 -12.73 -4.59
C GLU A 120 -22.28 -13.64 -3.77
N LYS A 121 -21.19 -13.10 -3.22
CA LYS A 121 -20.24 -13.84 -2.39
C LYS A 121 -20.61 -13.79 -0.90
N THR A 122 -20.13 -14.78 -0.16
CA THR A 122 -20.02 -14.70 1.29
C THR A 122 -18.75 -13.95 1.67
N ILE A 123 -18.90 -12.77 2.25
CA ILE A 123 -17.77 -11.90 2.61
C ILE A 123 -17.35 -12.23 4.04
N VAL A 124 -16.09 -12.57 4.26
CA VAL A 124 -15.49 -12.72 5.59
C VAL A 124 -14.58 -11.53 5.85
N VAL A 125 -14.95 -10.66 6.77
CA VAL A 125 -14.12 -9.51 7.16
C VAL A 125 -13.32 -9.81 8.42
N TYR A 126 -12.07 -9.34 8.46
CA TYR A 126 -11.22 -9.41 9.63
C TYR A 126 -10.33 -8.18 9.75
N ASP A 127 -9.94 -7.86 10.98
CA ASP A 127 -8.95 -6.86 11.35
C ASP A 127 -7.91 -7.48 12.30
N SER A 128 -7.16 -6.67 13.05
CA SER A 128 -6.16 -7.23 13.98
C SER A 128 -6.78 -7.92 15.21
N ASN A 129 -7.96 -7.49 15.69
CA ASN A 129 -8.50 -7.91 16.99
C ASN A 129 -10.04 -7.98 17.10
N GLY A 130 -10.76 -7.93 15.98
CA GLY A 130 -12.22 -8.04 15.93
C GLY A 130 -13.00 -6.73 16.02
N LYS A 131 -12.34 -5.59 16.19
CA LYS A 131 -13.02 -4.32 16.49
C LYS A 131 -13.51 -3.61 15.23
N GLU A 132 -12.61 -3.40 14.27
CA GLU A 132 -12.94 -2.67 13.02
C GLU A 132 -13.74 -3.55 12.05
N SER A 133 -13.56 -4.87 12.12
CA SER A 133 -14.28 -5.84 11.30
C SER A 133 -15.79 -5.86 11.59
N ILE A 134 -16.22 -5.57 12.82
CA ILE A 134 -17.65 -5.39 13.15
C ILE A 134 -18.24 -4.19 12.39
N ALA A 135 -17.58 -3.03 12.47
CA ALA A 135 -18.05 -1.81 11.82
C ALA A 135 -18.05 -1.95 10.29
N MET A 136 -17.01 -2.60 9.73
CA MET A 136 -16.98 -2.95 8.31
C MET A 136 -18.19 -3.82 7.91
N ALA A 137 -18.49 -4.85 8.71
CA ALA A 137 -19.59 -5.76 8.40
C ALA A 137 -20.96 -5.07 8.43
N GLU A 138 -21.17 -4.14 9.36
CA GLU A 138 -22.39 -3.31 9.42
C GLU A 138 -22.54 -2.45 8.16
N ILE A 139 -21.46 -1.78 7.74
CA ILE A 139 -21.48 -0.93 6.54
C ILE A 139 -21.75 -1.75 5.27
N LEU A 140 -21.15 -2.93 5.15
CA LEU A 140 -21.43 -3.83 4.02
C LEU A 140 -22.91 -4.25 4.00
N LYS A 141 -23.50 -4.58 5.15
CA LYS A 141 -24.94 -4.90 5.24
C LYS A 141 -25.81 -3.72 4.81
N ASP A 142 -25.49 -2.51 5.26
CA ASP A 142 -26.21 -1.29 4.87
C ASP A 142 -26.10 -0.99 3.37
N LEU A 143 -25.02 -1.42 2.72
CA LEU A 143 -24.83 -1.30 1.27
C LEU A 143 -25.58 -2.36 0.45
N GLY A 144 -26.19 -3.36 1.11
CA GLY A 144 -26.96 -4.44 0.49
C GLY A 144 -26.23 -5.78 0.37
N TYR A 145 -25.11 -5.96 1.08
CA TYR A 145 -24.42 -7.25 1.12
C TYR A 145 -25.03 -8.11 2.23
N GLU A 146 -25.81 -9.13 1.86
CA GLU A 146 -26.58 -9.93 2.81
C GLU A 146 -25.73 -10.98 3.55
N ASN A 147 -24.71 -11.53 2.87
CA ASN A 147 -23.88 -12.63 3.37
C ASN A 147 -22.54 -12.11 3.90
N VAL A 148 -22.54 -11.44 5.06
CA VAL A 148 -21.32 -10.90 5.68
C VAL A 148 -21.03 -11.59 7.01
N LEU A 149 -19.86 -12.23 7.08
CA LEU A 149 -19.33 -12.92 8.24
C LEU A 149 -18.15 -12.16 8.86
N ILE A 150 -17.99 -12.25 10.18
CA ILE A 150 -16.91 -11.62 10.94
C ILE A 150 -15.99 -12.71 11.51
N TYR A 151 -14.68 -12.58 11.31
CA TYR A 151 -13.69 -13.36 12.05
C TYR A 151 -13.19 -12.56 13.27
N GLU A 152 -13.87 -12.72 14.40
CA GLU A 152 -13.77 -11.83 15.56
C GLU A 152 -12.41 -11.85 16.29
N ASN A 153 -11.65 -12.94 16.21
CA ASN A 153 -10.36 -13.01 16.87
C ASN A 153 -9.23 -12.35 16.06
N GLY A 154 -9.49 -12.05 14.78
CA GLY A 154 -8.61 -11.30 13.90
C GLY A 154 -7.22 -11.89 13.70
N MET A 155 -6.32 -11.06 13.19
CA MET A 155 -4.96 -11.49 12.85
C MET A 155 -4.10 -11.82 14.05
N LYS A 156 -4.38 -11.32 15.25
CA LYS A 156 -3.61 -11.72 16.45
C LYS A 156 -3.77 -13.20 16.76
N GLU A 157 -4.97 -13.77 16.61
CA GLU A 157 -5.16 -15.22 16.76
C GLU A 157 -4.57 -15.99 15.57
N TRP A 158 -4.85 -15.55 14.33
CA TRP A 158 -4.40 -16.28 13.13
C TRP A 158 -2.87 -16.31 13.02
N ALA A 159 -2.23 -15.17 13.25
CA ALA A 159 -0.78 -15.04 13.15
C ALA A 159 -0.02 -15.77 14.26
N ALA A 160 -0.65 -16.05 15.40
CA ALA A 160 -0.02 -16.79 16.51
C ALA A 160 0.08 -18.30 16.27
N ASP A 161 -0.65 -18.84 15.28
CA ASP A 161 -0.65 -20.25 14.93
C ASP A 161 0.13 -20.49 13.63
N ASP A 162 1.39 -20.91 13.75
CA ASP A 162 2.31 -21.08 12.63
C ASP A 162 1.84 -22.09 11.57
N SER A 163 0.87 -22.96 11.90
CA SER A 163 0.30 -23.90 10.95
C SER A 163 -0.68 -23.26 9.95
N LEU A 164 -1.16 -22.05 10.24
CA LEU A 164 -2.16 -21.38 9.42
C LEU A 164 -1.53 -20.62 8.25
N PRO A 165 -2.14 -20.70 7.06
CA PRO A 165 -1.59 -20.12 5.84
C PRO A 165 -1.71 -18.59 5.87
N MET A 166 -0.62 -17.92 5.52
CA MET A 166 -0.53 -16.47 5.39
C MET A 166 0.31 -16.13 4.17
N GLU A 167 0.08 -14.94 3.62
CA GLU A 167 0.81 -14.38 2.49
C GLU A 167 1.31 -12.97 2.85
N ARG A 168 2.39 -12.56 2.21
CA ARG A 168 2.97 -11.21 2.33
C ARG A 168 3.78 -10.90 1.08
N LEU A 169 4.04 -9.62 0.85
CA LEU A 169 4.95 -9.15 -0.20
C LEU A 169 6.39 -9.55 0.19
N LYS A 170 7.20 -10.06 -0.75
CA LYS A 170 8.52 -10.68 -0.43
C LYS A 170 9.46 -9.68 0.23
N ASN A 171 9.61 -8.50 -0.37
CA ASN A 171 10.49 -7.43 0.12
C ASN A 171 9.66 -6.27 0.72
N TYR A 172 8.62 -6.58 1.49
CA TYR A 172 7.72 -5.59 2.08
C TYR A 172 8.42 -4.53 2.94
N ASP A 173 9.60 -4.85 3.48
CA ASP A 173 10.40 -3.97 4.33
C ASP A 173 10.97 -2.76 3.58
N LYS A 174 10.98 -2.81 2.25
CA LYS A 174 11.41 -1.73 1.35
C LYS A 174 10.29 -0.73 1.03
N LEU A 175 9.05 -1.05 1.37
CA LEU A 175 7.89 -0.15 1.23
C LEU A 175 7.39 0.26 2.62
N VAL A 176 7.89 1.38 3.13
CA VAL A 176 7.68 1.82 4.51
C VAL A 176 6.44 2.71 4.64
N SER A 177 5.83 2.70 5.83
CA SER A 177 4.70 3.59 6.15
C SER A 177 5.18 4.91 6.78
N ALA A 178 4.33 5.94 6.77
CA ALA A 178 4.62 7.18 7.48
C ALA A 178 4.87 6.95 8.98
N ALA A 179 4.16 6.01 9.61
CA ALA A 179 4.35 5.68 11.01
C ALA A 179 5.74 5.07 11.28
N TRP A 180 6.24 4.24 10.37
CA TRP A 180 7.59 3.67 10.44
C TRP A 180 8.66 4.77 10.41
N ILE A 181 8.52 5.73 9.48
CA ILE A 181 9.44 6.89 9.37
C ILE A 181 9.36 7.77 10.62
N LYS A 182 8.16 8.02 11.13
CA LYS A 182 7.97 8.81 12.37
C LYS A 182 8.66 8.16 13.56
N ASP A 183 8.57 6.83 13.69
CA ASP A 183 9.24 6.10 14.75
C ASP A 183 10.77 6.15 14.59
N LEU A 184 11.28 6.03 13.36
CA LEU A 184 12.70 6.18 13.06
C LEU A 184 13.23 7.57 13.47
N ILE A 185 12.59 8.65 13.01
CA ILE A 185 12.98 10.03 13.33
C ILE A 185 12.87 10.28 14.85
N GLY A 186 11.88 9.67 15.50
CA GLY A 186 11.69 9.73 16.96
C GLY A 186 12.73 8.95 17.77
N GLY A 187 13.76 8.38 17.14
CA GLY A 187 14.83 7.64 17.82
C GLY A 187 14.44 6.24 18.28
N LYS A 188 13.32 5.69 17.77
CA LYS A 188 12.97 4.29 18.00
C LYS A 188 13.68 3.40 16.98
N ASN A 189 13.64 2.09 17.22
CA ASN A 189 14.12 1.09 16.28
C ASN A 189 12.92 0.38 15.63
N PRO A 190 12.34 0.93 14.55
CA PRO A 190 11.18 0.31 13.92
C PRO A 190 11.55 -1.05 13.30
N GLU A 191 10.54 -1.88 13.01
CA GLU A 191 10.73 -3.22 12.46
C GLU A 191 11.63 -3.21 11.20
N ASN A 192 12.49 -4.23 11.04
CA ASN A 192 13.41 -4.39 9.91
C ASN A 192 14.35 -3.20 9.68
N TYR A 193 14.61 -2.37 10.69
CA TYR A 193 15.69 -1.39 10.68
C TYR A 193 16.91 -1.95 11.41
N ASN A 194 18.08 -1.85 10.77
CA ASN A 194 19.31 -2.45 11.28
C ASN A 194 20.17 -1.47 12.11
N GLY A 195 19.72 -0.22 12.28
CA GLY A 195 20.45 0.81 13.03
C GLY A 195 21.55 1.52 12.24
N ASN A 196 21.62 1.32 10.92
CA ASN A 196 22.56 2.01 10.04
C ASN A 196 22.35 3.52 10.05
N VAL A 197 23.29 4.31 9.51
CA VAL A 197 23.00 5.71 9.22
C VAL A 197 21.88 5.77 8.19
N TYR A 198 20.88 6.64 8.39
CA TYR A 198 19.80 6.83 7.44
C TYR A 198 19.79 8.24 6.83
N LYS A 199 19.26 8.35 5.62
CA LYS A 199 18.97 9.60 4.91
C LYS A 199 17.54 9.56 4.38
N ILE A 200 16.82 10.66 4.53
CA ILE A 200 15.47 10.83 3.98
C ILE A 200 15.56 11.86 2.86
N PHE A 201 15.11 11.51 1.66
CA PHE A 201 15.08 12.42 0.51
C PHE A 201 13.64 12.70 0.08
N GLU A 202 13.31 13.99 0.01
CA GLU A 202 12.19 14.48 -0.80
C GLU A 202 12.68 14.64 -2.23
N VAL A 203 12.02 13.96 -3.17
CA VAL A 203 12.44 13.90 -4.57
C VAL A 203 11.40 14.58 -5.43
N SER A 204 11.82 15.63 -6.13
CA SER A 204 10.98 16.42 -7.02
C SER A 204 11.83 17.04 -8.14
N TRP A 205 11.19 17.50 -9.22
CA TRP A 205 11.88 18.10 -10.35
C TRP A 205 12.08 19.61 -10.18
N GLY A 206 13.34 20.05 -10.33
CA GLY A 206 13.72 21.45 -10.33
C GLY A 206 13.68 22.09 -8.94
N GLU A 207 13.33 23.37 -8.91
CA GLU A 207 13.29 24.17 -7.67
C GLU A 207 12.42 23.52 -6.56
N PRO A 208 12.89 23.49 -5.30
CA PRO A 208 12.25 22.80 -4.18
C PRO A 208 10.97 23.48 -3.65
N LYS A 209 10.00 23.78 -4.52
CA LYS A 209 8.77 24.50 -4.14
C LYS A 209 7.94 23.73 -3.12
N ASP A 210 7.69 22.46 -3.39
CA ASP A 210 6.87 21.60 -2.52
C ASP A 210 7.61 21.29 -1.22
N TYR A 211 8.90 20.97 -1.32
CA TYR A 211 9.78 20.80 -0.15
C TYR A 211 9.80 22.03 0.76
N ASN A 212 9.97 23.23 0.21
CA ASN A 212 9.97 24.48 0.99
C ASN A 212 8.60 24.82 1.58
N ALA A 213 7.51 24.36 0.97
CA ALA A 213 6.16 24.49 1.51
C ALA A 213 5.90 23.56 2.70
N GLY A 214 6.63 22.44 2.77
CA GLY A 214 6.66 21.52 3.90
C GLY A 214 7.23 20.16 3.51
N HIS A 215 8.06 19.59 4.37
CA HIS A 215 8.68 18.27 4.16
C HIS A 215 8.74 17.46 5.46
N ILE A 216 9.06 16.17 5.34
CA ILE A 216 9.27 15.28 6.49
C ILE A 216 10.47 15.80 7.30
N PRO A 217 10.39 15.89 8.63
CA PRO A 217 11.49 16.38 9.45
C PRO A 217 12.83 15.67 9.17
N GLY A 218 13.89 16.45 8.98
CA GLY A 218 15.23 15.97 8.64
C GLY A 218 15.42 15.51 7.19
N ALA A 219 14.38 15.59 6.33
CA ALA A 219 14.52 15.26 4.92
C ALA A 219 15.32 16.31 4.15
N ILE A 220 16.10 15.86 3.17
CA ILE A 220 16.90 16.67 2.25
C ILE A 220 16.22 16.67 0.88
N HIS A 221 16.19 17.80 0.18
CA HIS A 221 15.71 17.85 -1.20
C HIS A 221 16.71 17.24 -2.18
N LEU A 222 16.23 16.35 -3.03
CA LEU A 222 16.95 15.80 -4.17
C LEU A 222 16.24 16.20 -5.46
N ASP A 223 16.82 17.13 -6.21
CA ASP A 223 16.36 17.43 -7.57
C ASP A 223 16.67 16.22 -8.48
N THR A 224 15.68 15.76 -9.21
CA THR A 224 15.86 14.74 -10.26
C THR A 224 16.96 15.10 -11.27
N ASN A 225 17.23 16.38 -11.54
CA ASN A 225 18.36 16.80 -12.40
C ASN A 225 19.75 16.46 -11.83
N GLU A 226 19.86 16.00 -10.58
CA GLU A 226 21.09 15.47 -10.01
C GLU A 226 21.36 14.01 -10.45
N ILE A 227 20.31 13.28 -10.85
CA ILE A 227 20.37 11.85 -11.18
C ILE A 227 20.10 11.54 -12.66
N GLU A 228 19.47 12.45 -13.41
CA GLU A 228 19.23 12.32 -14.85
C GLU A 228 19.58 13.62 -15.60
N GLU A 229 19.74 13.53 -16.92
CA GLU A 229 20.17 14.69 -17.73
C GLU A 229 19.62 14.72 -19.17
N GLU A 230 19.50 15.94 -19.69
CA GLU A 230 19.31 16.21 -21.12
C GLU A 230 20.47 15.65 -21.96
N PRO A 231 20.23 15.31 -23.24
CA PRO A 231 19.00 15.55 -24.01
C PRO A 231 17.95 14.44 -23.93
N LEU A 232 18.27 13.29 -23.33
CA LEU A 232 17.44 12.09 -23.36
C LEU A 232 16.68 11.82 -22.05
N TRP A 233 17.05 12.50 -20.96
CA TRP A 233 16.55 12.24 -19.60
C TRP A 233 16.92 10.85 -19.07
N ASN A 234 18.03 10.29 -19.57
CA ASN A 234 18.64 9.07 -19.02
C ASN A 234 19.37 9.41 -17.71
N ARG A 235 19.71 8.38 -16.93
CA ARG A 235 20.59 8.53 -15.77
C ARG A 235 21.91 9.21 -16.17
N LYS A 236 22.50 9.96 -15.26
CA LYS A 236 23.84 10.52 -15.46
C LYS A 236 24.91 9.43 -15.53
N SER A 237 26.09 9.81 -16.00
CA SER A 237 27.25 8.91 -15.97
C SER A 237 27.53 8.36 -14.56
N ASP A 238 28.04 7.13 -14.48
CA ASP A 238 28.35 6.47 -13.20
C ASP A 238 29.23 7.34 -12.29
N LYS A 239 30.18 8.08 -12.88
CA LYS A 239 31.06 9.03 -12.18
C LYS A 239 30.29 10.21 -11.57
N ASP A 240 29.30 10.73 -12.26
CA ASP A 240 28.51 11.86 -11.77
C ASP A 240 27.46 11.41 -10.75
N LEU A 241 26.91 10.20 -10.91
CA LEU A 241 26.09 9.55 -9.89
C LEU A 241 26.88 9.29 -8.60
N GLU A 242 28.13 8.80 -8.70
CA GLU A 242 29.00 8.66 -7.54
C GLU A 242 29.25 10.00 -6.84
N LYS A 243 29.59 11.05 -7.59
CA LYS A 243 29.75 12.40 -7.01
C LYS A 243 28.48 12.89 -6.31
N MET A 244 27.31 12.63 -6.90
CA MET A 244 26.03 12.97 -6.30
C MET A 244 25.85 12.23 -4.96
N LEU A 245 26.07 10.92 -4.91
CA LEU A 245 26.01 10.13 -3.67
C LEU A 245 26.91 10.71 -2.58
N LEU A 246 28.16 11.02 -2.92
CA LEU A 246 29.14 11.62 -2.01
C LEU A 246 28.68 12.99 -1.51
N LYS A 247 28.20 13.86 -2.40
CA LYS A 247 27.66 15.19 -2.09
C LYS A 247 26.48 15.10 -1.12
N TYR A 248 25.59 14.13 -1.31
CA TYR A 248 24.41 13.92 -0.49
C TYR A 248 24.66 13.11 0.79
N GLY A 249 25.89 12.66 1.01
CA GLY A 249 26.27 11.93 2.23
C GLY A 249 25.77 10.50 2.27
N VAL A 250 25.71 9.83 1.11
CA VAL A 250 25.24 8.45 0.96
C VAL A 250 26.42 7.53 0.72
N THR A 251 26.51 6.47 1.50
CA THR A 251 27.39 5.30 1.30
C THR A 251 26.57 4.07 0.92
N HIS A 252 27.21 3.01 0.43
CA HIS A 252 26.52 1.76 0.04
C HIS A 252 25.70 1.13 1.18
N ASP A 253 26.13 1.30 2.43
CA ASP A 253 25.49 0.78 3.64
C ASP A 253 24.52 1.77 4.33
N THR A 254 24.32 2.96 3.75
CA THR A 254 23.32 3.94 4.23
C THR A 254 21.89 3.43 3.96
N THR A 255 21.00 3.50 4.95
CA THR A 255 19.56 3.32 4.73
C THR A 255 18.99 4.57 4.07
N VAL A 256 18.63 4.50 2.80
CA VAL A 256 18.05 5.61 2.04
C VAL A 256 16.53 5.46 1.99
N ILE A 257 15.79 6.46 2.46
CA ILE A 257 14.34 6.53 2.37
C ILE A 257 13.97 7.65 1.40
N VAL A 258 13.29 7.32 0.30
CA VAL A 258 12.82 8.30 -0.68
C VAL A 258 11.31 8.48 -0.63
N TYR A 259 10.87 9.71 -0.85
CA TYR A 259 9.47 10.05 -1.06
C TYR A 259 9.37 11.31 -1.93
N GLY A 260 8.17 11.62 -2.41
CA GLY A 260 7.89 12.87 -3.12
C GLY A 260 6.40 13.14 -3.11
N ALA A 261 6.00 14.33 -3.59
CA ALA A 261 4.60 14.58 -3.94
C ALA A 261 4.16 13.71 -5.12
N ASP A 262 5.05 13.54 -6.10
CA ASP A 262 4.94 12.55 -7.17
C ASP A 262 5.79 11.31 -6.80
N SER A 263 5.13 10.17 -6.57
CA SER A 263 5.83 8.93 -6.22
C SER A 263 6.67 8.37 -7.38
N THR A 264 6.43 8.76 -8.63
CA THR A 264 7.28 8.31 -9.76
C THR A 264 8.68 8.94 -9.70
N ALA A 265 8.81 10.18 -9.22
CA ALA A 265 10.09 10.85 -9.00
C ALA A 265 10.91 10.12 -7.91
N ALA A 266 10.26 9.78 -6.80
CA ALA A 266 10.88 9.02 -5.72
C ALA A 266 11.29 7.62 -6.18
N ALA A 267 10.44 6.93 -6.94
CA ALA A 267 10.78 5.61 -7.50
C ALA A 267 11.94 5.69 -8.51
N ARG A 268 12.02 6.76 -9.31
CA ARG A 268 13.16 7.04 -10.19
C ARG A 268 14.47 7.12 -9.40
N ALA A 269 14.50 7.93 -8.34
CA ALA A 269 15.64 7.99 -7.43
C ALA A 269 15.95 6.64 -6.77
N ALA A 270 14.93 5.90 -6.32
CA ALA A 270 15.13 4.57 -5.74
C ALA A 270 15.84 3.62 -6.73
N SER A 271 15.37 3.54 -7.97
CA SER A 271 15.97 2.67 -9.00
C SER A 271 17.43 3.05 -9.29
N ILE A 272 17.77 4.34 -9.29
CA ILE A 272 19.13 4.82 -9.51
C ILE A 272 20.02 4.55 -8.29
N PHE A 273 19.52 4.74 -7.07
CA PHE A 273 20.27 4.37 -5.85
C PHE A 273 20.55 2.86 -5.80
N MET A 274 19.57 2.03 -6.17
CA MET A 274 19.75 0.58 -6.29
C MET A 274 20.79 0.22 -7.35
N TYR A 275 20.70 0.82 -8.55
CA TYR A 275 21.71 0.66 -9.63
C TYR A 275 23.13 1.01 -9.16
N CYS A 276 23.27 2.11 -8.44
CA CYS A 276 24.55 2.55 -7.91
C CYS A 276 25.14 1.58 -6.88
N GLY A 277 24.30 0.89 -6.11
CA GLY A 277 24.74 -0.08 -5.09
C GLY A 277 24.38 0.27 -3.65
N VAL A 278 23.37 1.13 -3.42
CA VAL A 278 22.84 1.34 -2.07
C VAL A 278 22.06 0.08 -1.67
N GLU A 279 22.46 -0.56 -0.56
CA GLU A 279 21.93 -1.87 -0.15
C GLU A 279 20.52 -1.78 0.46
N ASP A 280 20.19 -0.67 1.12
CA ASP A 280 18.91 -0.48 1.80
C ASP A 280 18.18 0.79 1.30
N VAL A 281 17.54 0.66 0.15
CA VAL A 281 16.66 1.69 -0.43
C VAL A 281 15.20 1.39 -0.07
N ARG A 282 14.52 2.36 0.54
CA ARG A 282 13.11 2.28 0.94
C ARG A 282 12.30 3.40 0.32
N LEU A 283 11.03 3.12 0.00
CA LEU A 283 10.08 4.09 -0.54
C LEU A 283 8.93 4.31 0.45
N LEU A 284 8.53 5.56 0.68
CA LEU A 284 7.35 5.88 1.49
C LEU A 284 6.07 5.54 0.72
N ASN A 285 5.33 4.54 1.20
CA ASN A 285 4.06 4.12 0.62
C ASN A 285 3.02 5.25 0.70
N GLY A 286 2.57 5.73 -0.46
CA GLY A 286 1.65 6.88 -0.57
C GLY A 286 2.31 8.26 -0.54
N GLY A 287 3.65 8.32 -0.57
CA GLY A 287 4.43 9.55 -0.69
C GLY A 287 4.14 10.59 0.40
N PHE A 288 4.35 11.86 0.08
CA PHE A 288 4.16 12.94 1.05
C PHE A 288 2.71 13.10 1.53
N ASN A 289 1.74 12.71 0.70
CA ASN A 289 0.34 12.75 1.09
C ASN A 289 0.04 11.77 2.24
N ALA A 290 0.66 10.60 2.27
CA ALA A 290 0.52 9.67 3.40
C ALA A 290 1.03 10.27 4.72
N TRP A 291 2.13 11.02 4.68
CA TRP A 291 2.65 11.73 5.85
C TRP A 291 1.68 12.80 6.38
N LYS A 292 1.19 13.66 5.48
CA LYS A 292 0.22 14.72 5.82
C LYS A 292 -1.10 14.16 6.32
N SER A 293 -1.64 13.13 5.66
CA SER A 293 -2.90 12.48 6.06
C SER A 293 -2.80 11.76 7.40
N ALA A 294 -1.60 11.35 7.82
CA ALA A 294 -1.35 10.84 9.16
C ALA A 294 -1.31 11.94 10.24
N GLY A 295 -1.35 13.23 9.85
CA GLY A 295 -1.35 14.37 10.77
C GLY A 295 0.00 14.60 11.44
N TYR A 296 1.10 14.18 10.81
CA TYR A 296 2.44 14.35 11.36
C TYR A 296 3.00 15.74 11.05
N GLU A 297 3.90 16.21 11.91
CA GLU A 297 4.55 17.51 11.78
C GLU A 297 5.42 17.57 10.52
N VAL A 298 5.57 18.78 9.96
CA VAL A 298 6.39 19.06 8.80
C VAL A 298 7.41 20.14 9.14
N GLU A 299 8.58 20.05 8.54
CA GLU A 299 9.60 21.11 8.54
C GLU A 299 9.46 21.98 7.28
N THR A 300 9.91 23.23 7.37
CA THR A 300 10.00 24.15 6.22
C THR A 300 11.41 24.73 6.07
N GLN A 301 12.31 24.43 7.00
CA GLN A 301 13.70 24.83 6.94
C GLN A 301 14.45 23.91 5.97
N THR A 302 15.25 24.47 5.08
CA THR A 302 16.12 23.69 4.21
C THR A 302 17.18 22.93 5.03
N ASN A 303 17.22 21.60 4.83
CA ASN A 303 18.24 20.73 5.38
C ASN A 303 19.34 20.49 4.35
N GLU A 304 20.57 20.84 4.70
CA GLU A 304 21.74 20.66 3.84
C GLU A 304 22.33 19.25 4.02
N PRO A 305 22.75 18.57 2.94
CA PRO A 305 23.44 17.30 3.06
C PRO A 305 24.81 17.48 3.72
N VAL A 306 25.26 16.42 4.41
CA VAL A 306 26.63 16.33 4.95
C VAL A 306 27.41 15.36 4.07
N PRO A 307 28.37 15.84 3.26
CA PRO A 307 29.10 14.99 2.33
C PRO A 307 29.92 13.89 3.01
N VAL A 308 30.21 12.83 2.24
CA VAL A 308 31.11 11.73 2.62
C VAL A 308 32.22 11.59 1.59
N GLU A 309 33.36 11.04 2.01
CA GLU A 309 34.57 10.96 1.17
C GLU A 309 34.60 9.74 0.24
N SER A 310 33.84 8.68 0.55
CA SER A 310 33.81 7.45 -0.23
C SER A 310 32.45 6.75 -0.13
N PHE A 311 32.00 6.18 -1.25
CA PHE A 311 30.76 5.40 -1.32
C PHE A 311 30.94 3.99 -0.74
N GLY A 312 32.13 3.42 -0.88
CA GLY A 312 32.52 2.12 -0.31
C GLY A 312 32.49 0.95 -1.30
N VAL A 313 31.79 1.07 -2.44
CA VAL A 313 31.80 0.09 -3.54
C VAL A 313 31.92 0.79 -4.90
N GLN A 314 32.16 0.04 -5.97
CA GLN A 314 32.19 0.60 -7.32
C GLN A 314 30.78 0.98 -7.77
N VAL A 315 30.63 2.17 -8.35
CA VAL A 315 29.41 2.60 -9.03
C VAL A 315 29.54 2.29 -10.53
N PRO A 316 28.58 1.58 -11.16
CA PRO A 316 27.40 0.95 -10.54
C PRO A 316 27.74 -0.43 -9.98
N ALA A 317 27.10 -0.80 -8.87
CA ALA A 317 27.20 -2.15 -8.33
C ALA A 317 26.16 -3.11 -8.96
N HIS A 318 25.03 -2.56 -9.43
CA HIS A 318 23.93 -3.32 -10.03
C HIS A 318 23.58 -2.80 -11.45
N PRO A 319 24.50 -2.93 -12.42
CA PRO A 319 24.24 -2.50 -13.80
C PRO A 319 23.04 -3.21 -14.44
N GLU A 320 22.64 -4.38 -13.93
CA GLU A 320 21.47 -5.14 -14.39
C GLU A 320 20.13 -4.43 -14.17
N TYR A 321 20.05 -3.48 -13.22
CA TYR A 321 18.79 -2.79 -12.91
C TYR A 321 18.43 -1.67 -13.88
N ILE A 322 19.39 -1.10 -14.60
CA ILE A 322 19.14 -0.07 -15.62
C ILE A 322 19.88 -0.44 -16.89
N ILE A 323 19.11 -0.66 -17.96
CA ILE A 323 19.62 -1.09 -19.25
C ILE A 323 19.43 0.00 -20.31
N ASP A 324 20.27 -0.03 -21.34
CA ASP A 324 20.23 0.91 -22.45
C ASP A 324 19.57 0.30 -23.71
N THR A 325 19.38 1.12 -24.75
CA THR A 325 18.65 0.75 -25.98
C THR A 325 19.18 -0.54 -26.64
N LYS A 326 20.49 -0.81 -26.57
CA LYS A 326 21.08 -2.02 -27.13
C LYS A 326 20.48 -3.28 -26.50
N GLU A 327 20.41 -3.33 -25.17
CA GLU A 327 19.91 -4.50 -24.45
C GLU A 327 18.38 -4.61 -24.54
N ALA A 328 17.67 -3.48 -24.62
CA ALA A 328 16.24 -3.47 -24.94
C ALA A 328 15.93 -4.15 -26.30
N LYS A 329 16.79 -3.93 -27.31
CA LYS A 329 16.68 -4.65 -28.61
C LYS A 329 16.96 -6.14 -28.48
N GLU A 330 17.86 -6.55 -27.60
CA GLU A 330 18.17 -7.97 -27.34
C GLU A 330 17.01 -8.68 -26.64
N ILE A 331 16.32 -8.00 -25.71
CA ILE A 331 15.10 -8.49 -25.06
C ILE A 331 14.01 -8.77 -26.10
N LEU A 332 13.76 -7.82 -27.00
CA LEU A 332 12.74 -7.97 -28.07
C LEU A 332 13.04 -9.10 -29.06
N ALA A 333 14.27 -9.61 -29.11
CA ALA A 333 14.69 -10.67 -30.02
C ALA A 333 14.50 -12.09 -29.43
N LYS A 334 14.02 -12.22 -28.18
CA LYS A 334 13.92 -13.50 -27.48
C LYS A 334 12.49 -13.74 -27.00
N ASP A 335 11.99 -14.96 -27.21
CA ASP A 335 10.60 -15.33 -26.89
C ASP A 335 10.28 -15.40 -25.37
N ASN A 336 11.29 -15.40 -24.50
CA ASN A 336 11.12 -15.52 -23.04
C ASN A 336 11.62 -14.28 -22.27
N GLU A 337 11.72 -13.15 -22.94
CA GLU A 337 12.04 -11.85 -22.35
C GLU A 337 10.97 -10.83 -22.79
N GLU A 338 10.63 -9.87 -21.93
CA GLU A 338 9.57 -8.91 -22.19
C GLU A 338 10.07 -7.49 -22.02
N LEU A 339 9.83 -6.66 -23.03
CA LEU A 339 9.95 -5.21 -22.92
C LEU A 339 8.57 -4.63 -22.63
N VAL A 340 8.40 -4.01 -21.48
CA VAL A 340 7.08 -3.68 -20.91
C VAL A 340 6.85 -2.18 -20.91
N SER A 341 5.83 -1.74 -21.64
CA SER A 341 5.45 -0.34 -21.74
C SER A 341 4.56 0.08 -20.58
N ILE A 342 5.11 0.87 -19.66
CA ILE A 342 4.40 1.54 -18.56
C ILE A 342 3.96 2.92 -19.03
N ARG A 343 3.08 2.92 -20.04
CA ARG A 343 2.52 4.13 -20.66
C ARG A 343 1.01 4.09 -20.62
N SER A 344 0.34 5.24 -20.68
CA SER A 344 -1.12 5.26 -20.78
C SER A 344 -1.59 4.51 -22.02
N TRP A 345 -2.82 4.00 -22.02
CA TRP A 345 -3.37 3.30 -23.19
C TRP A 345 -3.36 4.18 -24.45
N ALA A 346 -3.62 5.49 -24.29
CA ALA A 346 -3.58 6.44 -25.40
C ALA A 346 -2.17 6.62 -26.00
N GLU A 347 -1.14 6.60 -25.17
CA GLU A 347 0.26 6.58 -25.60
C GLU A 347 0.61 5.29 -26.34
N TYR A 348 0.25 4.14 -25.76
CA TYR A 348 0.55 2.81 -26.30
C TYR A 348 -0.11 2.56 -27.68
N LEU A 349 -1.32 3.09 -27.89
CA LEU A 349 -1.99 3.07 -29.19
C LEU A 349 -1.49 4.13 -30.18
N GLY A 350 -0.60 5.03 -29.75
CA GLY A 350 -0.07 6.13 -30.58
C GLY A 350 -1.06 7.27 -30.83
N LYS A 351 -2.10 7.43 -30.00
CA LYS A 351 -3.05 8.56 -30.08
C LYS A 351 -2.38 9.87 -29.63
N THR A 352 -1.49 9.77 -28.65
CA THR A 352 -0.64 10.85 -28.15
C THR A 352 0.81 10.36 -27.94
N SER A 353 1.78 11.26 -27.91
CA SER A 353 3.13 10.93 -27.43
C SER A 353 3.18 10.90 -25.90
N GLY A 354 2.23 11.59 -25.25
CA GLY A 354 2.20 11.89 -23.82
C GLY A 354 2.80 13.27 -23.52
N TYR A 355 3.93 13.59 -24.15
CA TYR A 355 4.78 14.69 -23.70
C TYR A 355 4.85 15.82 -24.73
N SER A 356 4.90 17.06 -24.26
CA SER A 356 5.06 18.24 -25.12
C SER A 356 6.39 18.27 -25.86
N TYR A 357 7.44 17.67 -25.27
CA TYR A 357 8.79 17.62 -25.82
C TYR A 357 9.09 16.37 -26.67
N ILE A 358 8.23 15.35 -26.64
CA ILE A 358 8.35 14.16 -27.50
C ILE A 358 7.35 14.28 -28.65
N LYS A 359 7.84 14.43 -29.88
CA LYS A 359 6.98 14.56 -31.08
C LYS A 359 6.48 13.21 -31.62
N PRO A 360 7.31 12.16 -31.74
CA PRO A 360 6.86 10.89 -32.31
C PRO A 360 5.78 10.22 -31.44
N LYS A 361 4.82 9.56 -32.11
CA LYS A 361 3.74 8.79 -31.49
C LYS A 361 3.82 7.33 -31.93
N GLY A 362 3.39 6.42 -31.06
CA GLY A 362 3.43 4.99 -31.30
C GLY A 362 3.96 4.23 -30.09
N ARG A 363 4.27 2.96 -30.31
CA ARG A 363 4.88 2.05 -29.35
C ARG A 363 6.06 1.33 -29.97
N ILE A 364 6.97 0.90 -29.12
CA ILE A 364 8.06 0.00 -29.51
C ILE A 364 7.45 -1.30 -30.03
N LYS A 365 7.80 -1.71 -31.25
CA LYS A 365 7.27 -2.94 -31.84
C LYS A 365 7.72 -4.15 -31.02
N GLY A 366 6.78 -5.01 -30.64
CA GLY A 366 7.03 -6.19 -29.80
C GLY A 366 6.95 -5.93 -28.29
N ALA A 367 6.94 -4.68 -27.84
CA ALA A 367 6.71 -4.39 -26.43
C ALA A 367 5.26 -4.68 -26.04
N VAL A 368 5.06 -5.25 -24.84
CA VAL A 368 3.74 -5.51 -24.27
C VAL A 368 3.28 -4.36 -23.39
N TRP A 369 1.98 -4.19 -23.21
CA TRP A 369 1.44 -3.13 -22.36
C TRP A 369 1.41 -3.57 -20.89
N GLY A 370 2.09 -2.82 -20.03
CA GLY A 370 2.15 -3.10 -18.60
C GLY A 370 1.16 -2.29 -17.77
N HIS A 371 0.12 -1.68 -18.36
CA HIS A 371 -0.72 -0.68 -17.70
C HIS A 371 0.05 0.59 -17.26
N ALA A 372 -0.66 1.59 -16.75
CA ALA A 372 -0.07 2.75 -16.07
C ALA A 372 -1.18 3.54 -15.39
N GLY A 373 -1.81 4.43 -16.16
CA GLY A 373 -2.78 5.39 -15.69
C GLY A 373 -3.41 6.16 -16.84
N SER A 374 -4.12 7.22 -16.48
CA SER A 374 -4.91 8.02 -17.42
C SER A 374 -4.06 8.78 -18.45
N ASP A 375 -2.84 9.19 -18.08
CA ASP A 375 -1.95 10.02 -18.89
C ASP A 375 -0.46 9.78 -18.51
N PRO A 376 0.53 10.57 -18.98
CA PRO A 376 1.93 10.31 -18.70
C PRO A 376 2.42 10.66 -17.29
N TYR A 377 1.54 11.23 -16.46
CA TYR A 377 1.84 11.73 -15.11
C TYR A 377 1.05 10.99 -14.02
N HIS A 378 0.21 10.01 -14.39
CA HIS A 378 -0.62 9.25 -13.46
C HIS A 378 -0.39 7.74 -13.58
N MET A 379 -0.58 7.06 -12.44
CA MET A 379 -0.30 5.63 -12.23
C MET A 379 -1.45 4.94 -11.48
N GLU A 380 -2.71 5.28 -11.80
CA GLU A 380 -3.90 4.78 -11.11
C GLU A 380 -4.04 3.25 -11.18
N ASP A 381 -3.49 2.59 -12.19
CA ASP A 381 -3.52 1.13 -12.27
C ASP A 381 -2.57 0.47 -11.25
N TYR A 382 -1.62 1.24 -10.69
CA TYR A 382 -0.60 0.82 -9.73
C TYR A 382 -0.83 1.36 -8.32
N ARG A 383 -1.79 2.27 -8.13
CA ARG A 383 -2.03 2.94 -6.86
C ARG A 383 -3.46 2.77 -6.36
N ASN A 384 -3.62 2.68 -5.05
CA ASN A 384 -4.91 2.82 -4.38
C ASN A 384 -5.34 4.29 -4.37
N ILE A 385 -6.58 4.54 -3.93
CA ILE A 385 -7.20 5.87 -3.88
C ILE A 385 -6.41 6.91 -3.07
N ASN A 386 -5.63 6.46 -2.08
CA ASN A 386 -4.81 7.30 -1.21
C ASN A 386 -3.35 7.40 -1.68
N GLY A 387 -3.05 6.90 -2.89
CA GLY A 387 -1.72 6.91 -3.50
C GLY A 387 -0.78 5.79 -3.05
N THR A 388 -1.20 4.92 -2.12
CA THR A 388 -0.39 3.75 -1.73
C THR A 388 -0.32 2.73 -2.86
N MET A 389 0.70 1.87 -2.87
CA MET A 389 0.84 0.76 -3.81
C MET A 389 -0.46 -0.07 -3.83
N ARG A 390 -0.99 -0.31 -5.02
CA ARG A 390 -2.12 -1.20 -5.23
C ARG A 390 -1.77 -2.61 -4.79
N ASN A 391 -2.79 -3.40 -4.44
CA ASN A 391 -2.59 -4.80 -4.11
C ASN A 391 -1.71 -5.52 -5.14
N TYR A 392 -0.59 -6.08 -4.68
CA TYR A 392 0.38 -6.74 -5.55
C TYR A 392 -0.22 -7.93 -6.33
N LYS A 393 -1.30 -8.55 -5.84
CA LYS A 393 -2.04 -9.59 -6.57
C LYS A 393 -2.86 -9.03 -7.73
N GLU A 394 -3.35 -7.80 -7.60
CA GLU A 394 -4.05 -7.10 -8.69
C GLU A 394 -3.05 -6.66 -9.78
N ILE A 395 -1.89 -6.12 -9.38
CA ILE A 395 -0.82 -5.75 -10.32
C ILE A 395 -0.33 -6.98 -11.10
N THR A 396 -0.02 -8.08 -10.40
CA THR A 396 0.43 -9.32 -11.06
C THR A 396 -0.64 -9.94 -11.96
N LYS A 397 -1.92 -9.82 -11.61
CA LYS A 397 -3.02 -10.24 -12.50
C LYS A 397 -3.02 -9.41 -13.80
N ASN A 398 -2.96 -8.08 -13.70
CA ASN A 398 -2.92 -7.19 -14.87
C ASN A 398 -1.72 -7.50 -15.76
N TRP A 399 -0.53 -7.68 -15.17
CA TRP A 399 0.67 -8.09 -15.89
C TRP A 399 0.52 -9.43 -16.61
N LYS A 400 -0.06 -10.42 -15.93
CA LYS A 400 -0.26 -11.75 -16.52
C LYS A 400 -1.20 -11.73 -17.73
N GLU A 401 -2.19 -10.84 -17.76
CA GLU A 401 -3.08 -10.66 -18.93
C GLU A 401 -2.31 -10.26 -20.20
N PHE A 402 -1.15 -9.63 -20.05
CA PHE A 402 -0.23 -9.26 -21.12
C PHE A 402 1.02 -10.15 -21.20
N GLY A 403 1.01 -11.30 -20.54
CA GLY A 403 2.11 -12.27 -20.59
C GLY A 403 3.36 -11.87 -19.79
N ILE A 404 3.25 -10.85 -18.93
CA ILE A 404 4.35 -10.37 -18.09
C ILE A 404 4.36 -11.23 -16.81
N THR A 405 5.39 -12.05 -16.64
CA THR A 405 5.46 -13.06 -15.57
C THR A 405 6.86 -13.14 -14.94
N PRO A 406 6.97 -13.55 -13.66
CA PRO A 406 8.25 -13.53 -12.92
C PRO A 406 9.30 -14.53 -13.40
N ASP A 407 8.92 -15.50 -14.22
CA ASP A 407 9.83 -16.49 -14.83
C ASP A 407 10.58 -15.96 -16.07
N LYS A 408 10.22 -14.77 -16.54
CA LYS A 408 10.86 -14.10 -17.68
C LYS A 408 11.87 -13.05 -17.22
N ARG A 409 12.74 -12.63 -18.13
CA ARG A 409 13.45 -11.36 -17.99
C ARG A 409 12.52 -10.22 -18.40
N VAL A 410 12.35 -9.21 -17.56
CA VAL A 410 11.37 -8.14 -17.78
C VAL A 410 12.03 -6.77 -17.65
N ALA A 411 12.02 -5.98 -18.72
CA ALA A 411 12.49 -4.60 -18.69
C ALA A 411 11.31 -3.64 -18.84
N PHE A 412 11.09 -2.81 -17.82
CA PHE A 412 10.04 -1.79 -17.83
C PHE A 412 10.56 -0.51 -18.49
N PHE A 413 9.72 0.18 -19.27
CA PHE A 413 10.04 1.48 -19.85
C PHE A 413 8.79 2.36 -19.98
N CYS A 414 8.98 3.67 -20.05
CA CYS A 414 7.89 4.61 -20.33
C CYS A 414 8.31 5.67 -21.35
N GLY A 415 8.05 6.96 -21.10
CA GLY A 415 8.64 8.04 -21.90
C GLY A 415 10.16 8.13 -21.67
N THR A 416 10.54 8.35 -20.41
CA THR A 416 11.90 8.70 -19.95
C THR A 416 12.29 8.00 -18.63
N GLY A 417 11.64 6.90 -18.27
CA GLY A 417 12.03 6.06 -17.13
C GLY A 417 11.22 6.21 -15.84
N TRP A 418 10.60 7.35 -15.53
CA TRP A 418 9.97 7.59 -14.21
C TRP A 418 8.88 6.57 -13.82
N ARG A 419 7.82 6.45 -14.62
CA ARG A 419 6.75 5.45 -14.41
C ARG A 419 7.27 4.02 -14.43
N ALA A 420 8.32 3.76 -15.24
CA ALA A 420 8.94 2.45 -15.32
C ALA A 420 9.70 2.09 -14.05
N SER A 421 10.35 3.07 -13.40
CA SER A 421 11.01 2.88 -12.11
C SER A 421 10.01 2.53 -10.99
N GLU A 422 8.78 3.06 -11.01
CA GLU A 422 7.73 2.65 -10.06
C GLU A 422 7.28 1.20 -10.31
N ALA A 423 7.01 0.82 -11.56
CA ALA A 423 6.68 -0.57 -11.90
C ALA A 423 7.83 -1.56 -11.60
N PHE A 424 9.08 -1.15 -11.83
CA PHE A 424 10.27 -1.89 -11.44
C PHE A 424 10.34 -2.09 -9.93
N PHE A 425 10.09 -1.03 -9.15
CA PHE A 425 10.10 -1.13 -7.69
C PHE A 425 8.99 -2.07 -7.19
N ASP A 426 7.80 -2.03 -7.79
CA ASP A 426 6.72 -2.96 -7.46
C ASP A 426 7.09 -4.42 -7.75
N ALA A 427 7.72 -4.70 -8.90
CA ALA A 427 8.22 -6.04 -9.22
C ALA A 427 9.33 -6.48 -8.25
N TYR A 428 10.22 -5.56 -7.88
CA TYR A 428 11.26 -5.79 -6.88
C TYR A 428 10.64 -6.13 -5.52
N LEU A 429 9.60 -5.40 -5.09
CA LEU A 429 8.87 -5.69 -3.86
C LEU A 429 8.24 -7.09 -3.86
N MET A 430 7.71 -7.50 -5.01
CA MET A 430 7.19 -8.86 -5.24
C MET A 430 8.28 -9.93 -5.29
N GLY A 431 9.55 -9.54 -5.38
CA GLY A 431 10.67 -10.45 -5.37
C GLY A 431 11.06 -11.02 -6.72
N TRP A 432 10.71 -10.32 -7.80
CA TRP A 432 11.13 -10.68 -9.15
C TRP A 432 12.64 -10.43 -9.27
N GLU A 433 13.37 -11.39 -9.81
CA GLU A 433 14.84 -11.38 -9.79
C GLU A 433 15.44 -10.86 -11.11
N ASN A 434 14.76 -11.07 -12.25
CA ASN A 434 15.27 -10.71 -13.59
C ASN A 434 14.54 -9.48 -14.15
N ILE A 435 14.61 -8.37 -13.42
CA ILE A 435 13.91 -7.12 -13.76
C ILE A 435 14.89 -5.97 -14.03
N ALA A 436 14.50 -5.05 -14.91
CA ALA A 436 15.27 -3.84 -15.21
C ALA A 436 14.37 -2.67 -15.59
N VAL A 437 14.94 -1.46 -15.58
CA VAL A 437 14.39 -0.28 -16.25
C VAL A 437 15.15 -0.06 -17.56
N TYR A 438 14.47 -0.05 -18.70
CA TYR A 438 15.05 0.49 -19.93
C TYR A 438 14.93 2.02 -19.90
N ASP A 439 16.09 2.66 -19.71
CA ASP A 439 16.21 4.07 -19.32
C ASP A 439 15.68 5.03 -20.39
N GLY A 440 16.16 4.87 -21.63
CA GLY A 440 15.83 5.75 -22.74
C GLY A 440 14.37 5.70 -23.20
N GLY A 441 13.67 4.60 -22.89
CA GLY A 441 12.26 4.43 -23.14
C GLY A 441 11.81 4.78 -24.56
N TRP A 442 10.58 5.30 -24.67
CA TRP A 442 10.03 5.74 -25.95
C TRP A 442 10.80 6.93 -26.53
N TYR A 443 11.35 7.80 -25.67
CA TYR A 443 11.99 9.01 -26.14
C TYR A 443 13.23 8.69 -26.98
N GLU A 444 14.20 7.97 -26.42
CA GLU A 444 15.41 7.55 -27.13
C GLU A 444 15.07 6.63 -28.31
N TRP A 445 14.18 5.65 -28.11
CA TRP A 445 13.80 4.72 -29.18
C TRP A 445 13.25 5.44 -30.40
N SER A 446 12.39 6.45 -30.20
CA SER A 446 11.72 7.17 -31.29
C SER A 446 12.59 8.20 -32.00
N MET A 447 13.79 8.51 -31.47
CA MET A 447 14.74 9.42 -32.12
C MET A 447 15.53 8.75 -33.24
N ASP A 448 15.63 7.42 -33.25
CA ASP A 448 16.24 6.65 -34.33
C ASP A 448 15.14 6.06 -35.23
N GLU A 449 14.96 6.64 -36.42
CA GLU A 449 13.95 6.21 -37.40
C GLU A 449 14.14 4.77 -37.90
N SER A 450 15.30 4.16 -37.69
CA SER A 450 15.54 2.75 -38.02
C SER A 450 14.92 1.78 -37.01
N ASN A 451 14.54 2.27 -35.83
CA ASN A 451 13.92 1.44 -34.80
C ASN A 451 12.47 1.08 -35.17
N PRO A 452 12.06 -0.19 -35.02
CA PRO A 452 10.72 -0.61 -35.39
C PRO A 452 9.67 -0.08 -34.40
N VAL A 453 8.59 0.47 -34.95
CA VAL A 453 7.47 1.09 -34.21
C VAL A 453 6.15 0.54 -34.74
N ASP A 454 5.20 0.29 -33.84
CA ASP A 454 3.80 0.01 -34.18
C ASP A 454 2.87 1.13 -33.66
N SER A 455 1.64 1.16 -34.17
CA SER A 455 0.57 2.07 -33.70
C SER A 455 -0.82 1.49 -33.99
N GLY A 456 -1.87 2.13 -33.48
CA GLY A 456 -3.26 1.70 -33.67
C GLY A 456 -3.68 0.54 -32.76
N GLU A 457 -4.96 0.19 -32.86
CA GLU A 457 -5.60 -0.87 -32.06
C GLU A 457 -4.88 -2.23 -32.24
N LEU A 458 -4.82 -3.02 -31.16
CA LEU A 458 -4.31 -4.38 -31.21
C LEU A 458 -5.30 -5.26 -32.01
N LYS A 459 -4.77 -6.18 -32.82
CA LYS A 459 -5.57 -7.10 -33.65
C LYS A 459 -5.95 -8.36 -32.91
#